data_AF-M1UMW9-F1
#
_entry.id   AF-M1UMW9-F1
#
_cell.length_a   1.000
_cell.length_b   1.000
_cell.length_c   1.000
_cell.angle_alpha   90.00
_cell.angle_beta   90.00
_cell.angle_gamma   90.00
#
_symmetry.space_group_name_H-M   'P 1'
#
loop_
_entity.id
_entity.type
_entity.pdbx_description
1 polymer ?
#
loop_
_entity_poly.entity_id
_entity_poly.type
_entity_poly.pdbx_seq_one_letter_code
_entity_poly.pdbx_strand_id
1 'polypeptide(L)'
;MQKLGAGMAVGAGAALGACTRLALTMLLGGLWPILAINILGAFFMGWRRPGAFWGTGFLGGFTTFSAMMLVDENLLPYLACTTLACISAWFIGDRLAS
;
A
#
# COMPACT_ATOMS: atom_id res chain seq x y z
N MET A 1 -20.32 -1.85 20.59
CA MET A 1 -19.40 -3.01 20.42
C MET A 1 -18.94 -3.24 18.98
N GLN A 2 -19.81 -3.22 17.96
CA GLN A 2 -19.43 -3.49 16.56
C GLN A 2 -18.30 -2.57 16.01
N LYS A 3 -18.31 -1.27 16.37
CA LYS A 3 -17.28 -0.32 15.95
C LYS A 3 -15.90 -0.60 16.57
N LEU A 4 -15.85 -1.13 17.80
CA LEU A 4 -14.61 -1.45 18.49
C LEU A 4 -13.91 -2.66 17.83
N GLY A 5 -14.67 -3.71 17.52
CA GLY A 5 -14.14 -4.90 16.85
C GLY A 5 -13.58 -4.58 15.45
N ALA A 6 -14.28 -3.76 14.67
CA ALA A 6 -13.77 -3.27 13.39
C ALA A 6 -12.48 -2.46 13.55
N GLY A 7 -12.42 -1.56 14.54
CA GLY A 7 -11.22 -0.77 14.83
C GLY A 7 -10.02 -1.63 15.22
N MET A 8 -10.23 -2.66 16.06
CA MET A 8 -9.17 -3.62 16.41
C MET A 8 -8.67 -4.40 15.20
N ALA A 9 -9.57 -4.83 14.31
CA ALA A 9 -9.20 -5.52 13.08
C ALA A 9 -8.37 -4.62 12.14
N VAL A 10 -8.77 -3.35 11.97
CA VAL A 10 -8.00 -2.36 11.20
C VAL A 10 -6.62 -2.16 11.83
N GLY A 11 -6.54 -1.93 13.14
CA GLY A 11 -5.28 -1.69 13.84
C GLY A 11 -4.31 -2.87 13.75
N ALA A 12 -4.80 -4.10 13.95
CA ALA A 12 -3.99 -5.30 13.82
C ALA A 12 -3.48 -5.50 12.38
N GLY A 13 -4.34 -5.31 11.38
CA GLY A 13 -3.94 -5.35 9.97
C GLY A 13 -2.89 -4.29 9.66
N ALA A 14 -3.11 -3.05 10.10
CA ALA A 14 -2.20 -1.93 9.85
C ALA A 14 -0.82 -2.16 10.46
N ALA A 15 -0.74 -2.69 11.68
CA ALA A 15 0.53 -3.04 12.31
C ALA A 15 1.30 -4.09 11.48
N LEU A 16 0.63 -5.15 11.05
CA LEU A 16 1.24 -6.19 10.22
C LEU A 16 1.67 -5.67 8.84
N GLY A 17 0.86 -4.83 8.21
CA GLY A 17 1.18 -4.19 6.93
C GLY A 17 2.41 -3.29 7.06
N ALA A 18 2.49 -2.48 8.11
CA ALA A 18 3.62 -1.60 8.37
C ALA A 18 4.91 -2.39 8.66
N CYS A 19 4.84 -3.46 9.46
CA CYS A 19 5.98 -4.36 9.71
C CYS A 19 6.46 -5.04 8.43
N THR A 20 5.53 -5.46 7.56
CA THR A 20 5.87 -6.08 6.27
C THR A 20 6.59 -5.08 5.37
N ARG A 21 6.07 -3.85 5.26
CA ARG A 21 6.74 -2.77 4.52
C ARG A 21 8.13 -2.50 5.09
N LEU A 22 8.27 -2.38 6.42
CA LEU A 22 9.56 -2.15 7.06
C LEU A 22 10.57 -3.25 6.70
N ALA A 23 10.19 -4.52 6.87
CA ALA A 23 11.04 -5.66 6.54
C ALA A 23 11.49 -5.65 5.08
N LEU A 24 10.58 -5.41 4.13
CA LEU A 24 10.90 -5.32 2.70
C LEU A 24 11.84 -4.15 2.39
N THR A 25 11.60 -2.98 2.98
CA THR A 25 12.46 -1.81 2.77
C THR A 25 13.86 -2.00 3.35
N MET A 26 13.98 -2.66 4.50
CA MET A 26 15.27 -2.99 5.10
C MET A 26 16.03 -4.06 4.31
N LEU A 27 15.31 -5.06 3.75
CA LEU A 27 15.93 -6.14 2.98
C LEU A 27 16.43 -5.67 1.62
N LEU A 28 15.63 -4.87 0.91
CA LEU A 28 15.90 -4.51 -0.47
C LEU A 28 16.69 -3.20 -0.61
N GLY A 29 16.51 -2.26 0.33
CA GLY A 29 17.15 -0.94 0.30
C GLY A 29 16.75 -0.07 -0.91
N GLY A 30 17.14 1.21 -0.87
CA GLY A 30 16.93 2.15 -1.96
C GLY A 30 15.49 2.63 -2.15
N LEU A 31 15.23 3.24 -3.32
CA LEU A 31 13.98 3.97 -3.62
C LEU A 31 12.88 3.08 -4.23
N TRP A 32 13.27 1.97 -4.85
CA TRP A 32 12.38 1.08 -5.58
C TRP A 32 11.40 0.26 -4.71
N PRO A 33 11.75 -0.19 -3.49
CA PRO A 33 10.83 -0.96 -2.67
C PRO A 33 9.54 -0.22 -2.32
N ILE A 34 9.62 1.09 -2.02
CA ILE A 34 8.43 1.89 -1.71
C ILE A 34 7.49 1.99 -2.92
N LEU A 35 8.04 2.21 -4.11
CA LEU A 35 7.28 2.23 -5.36
C LEU A 35 6.59 0.88 -5.61
N ALA A 36 7.33 -0.24 -5.49
CA ALA A 36 6.78 -1.58 -5.69
C ALA A 36 5.68 -1.91 -4.67
N ILE A 37 5.89 -1.57 -3.39
CA ILE A 37 4.93 -1.76 -2.32
C ILE A 37 3.62 -1.00 -2.59
N ASN A 38 3.72 0.26 -3.00
CA ASN A 38 2.54 1.06 -3.33
C ASN A 38 1.77 0.50 -4.53
N ILE A 39 2.48 0.08 -5.59
CA ILE A 39 1.86 -0.52 -6.78
C ILE A 39 1.15 -1.83 -6.45
N LEU A 40 1.82 -2.73 -5.72
CA LEU A 40 1.24 -4.01 -5.30
C LEU A 40 0.03 -3.79 -4.39
N GLY A 41 0.12 -2.83 -3.46
CA GLY A 41 -0.99 -2.48 -2.60
C GLY A 41 -2.21 -1.98 -3.38
N ALA A 42 -2.00 -1.07 -4.33
CA ALA A 42 -3.04 -0.56 -5.22
C ALA A 42 -3.68 -1.67 -6.07
N PHE A 43 -2.86 -2.57 -6.63
CA PHE A 43 -3.33 -3.74 -7.36
C PHE A 43 -4.25 -4.64 -6.52
N PHE A 44 -3.80 -5.04 -5.32
CA PHE A 44 -4.60 -5.92 -4.45
C PHE A 44 -5.87 -5.24 -3.92
N MET A 45 -5.84 -3.92 -3.72
CA MET A 45 -7.05 -3.14 -3.40
C MET A 45 -8.08 -3.22 -4.53
N GLY A 46 -7.66 -3.08 -5.80
CA GLY A 46 -8.53 -3.22 -6.96
C GLY A 46 -9.03 -4.65 -7.13
N TRP A 47 -8.14 -5.64 -7.03
CA TRP A 47 -8.47 -7.04 -7.29
C TRP A 47 -9.39 -7.67 -6.26
N ARG A 48 -9.13 -7.46 -4.96
CA ARG A 48 -9.83 -8.21 -3.91
C ARG A 48 -10.90 -7.42 -3.17
N ARG A 49 -10.90 -6.08 -3.29
CA ARG A 49 -11.76 -5.15 -2.52
C ARG A 49 -11.92 -5.57 -1.04
N PRO A 50 -10.81 -5.79 -0.32
CA PRO A 50 -10.87 -6.40 1.00
C PRO A 50 -11.53 -5.53 2.06
N GLY A 51 -12.14 -6.17 3.07
CA GLY A 51 -12.78 -5.51 4.20
C GLY A 51 -11.80 -4.92 5.23
N ALA A 52 -12.28 -4.65 6.45
CA ALA A 52 -11.56 -3.87 7.47
C ALA A 52 -10.11 -4.32 7.76
N PHE A 53 -9.86 -5.61 7.98
CA PHE A 53 -8.51 -6.10 8.32
C PHE A 53 -7.55 -6.01 7.12
N TRP A 54 -7.92 -6.59 5.97
CA TRP A 54 -7.02 -6.70 4.82
C TRP A 54 -6.94 -5.42 3.99
N GLY A 55 -8.04 -4.66 3.88
CA GLY A 55 -8.10 -3.41 3.13
C GLY A 55 -7.61 -2.24 3.95
N THR A 56 -8.49 -1.68 4.78
CA THR A 56 -8.16 -0.50 5.59
C THR A 56 -6.97 -0.74 6.52
N GLY A 57 -6.85 -1.95 7.09
CA GLY A 57 -5.73 -2.34 7.93
C GLY A 57 -4.46 -2.63 7.14
N PHE A 58 -4.27 -3.88 6.70
CA PHE A 58 -3.03 -4.39 6.13
C PHE A 58 -2.57 -3.58 4.91
N LEU A 59 -3.40 -3.46 3.87
CA LEU A 59 -3.02 -2.69 2.68
C LEU A 59 -2.83 -1.20 3.01
N GLY A 60 -3.61 -0.65 3.95
CA GLY A 60 -3.43 0.71 4.46
C GLY A 60 -2.09 0.94 5.18
N GLY A 61 -1.62 0.00 6.00
CA GLY A 61 -0.31 0.08 6.68
C GLY A 61 0.88 -0.34 5.80
N PHE A 62 0.62 -1.23 4.84
CA PHE A 62 1.59 -1.72 3.85
C PHE A 62 1.95 -0.63 2.85
N THR A 63 0.97 0.09 2.32
CA THR A 63 1.21 1.24 1.43
C THR A 63 1.62 2.49 2.22
N THR A 64 2.28 3.44 1.56
CA THR A 64 2.69 4.70 2.21
C THR A 64 2.89 5.84 1.22
N PHE A 65 2.18 6.95 1.48
CA PHE A 65 2.41 8.22 0.81
C PHE A 65 3.56 9.00 1.46
N SER A 66 3.64 8.98 2.80
CA SER A 66 4.63 9.75 3.55
C SER A 66 6.07 9.32 3.27
N ALA A 67 6.36 8.02 3.17
CA ALA A 67 7.72 7.57 2.85
C ALA A 67 8.11 7.90 1.40
N MET A 68 7.14 7.88 0.49
CA MET A 68 7.31 8.28 -0.90
C MET A 68 7.63 9.77 -1.05
N MET A 69 7.12 10.63 -0.17
CA MET A 69 7.43 12.07 -0.17
C MET A 69 8.85 12.40 0.30
N LEU A 70 9.56 11.46 0.93
CA LEU A 70 10.92 11.65 1.43
C LEU A 70 12.00 11.40 0.37
N VAL A 71 11.61 11.12 -0.88
CA VAL A 71 12.55 10.94 -1.99
C VAL A 71 13.10 12.31 -2.41
N ASP A 72 14.38 12.56 -2.14
CA ASP A 72 15.03 13.86 -2.33
C ASP A 72 15.35 14.13 -3.83
N GLU A 73 15.92 13.15 -4.52
CA GLU A 73 16.27 13.27 -5.94
C GLU A 73 15.07 12.97 -6.86
N ASN A 74 14.79 13.85 -7.80
CA ASN A 74 13.74 13.68 -8.82
C ASN A 74 12.35 13.39 -8.22
N LEU A 75 12.01 14.05 -7.11
CA LEU A 75 10.73 13.90 -6.41
C LEU A 75 9.51 13.97 -7.34
N LEU A 76 9.45 14.97 -8.23
CA LEU A 76 8.29 15.18 -9.09
C LEU A 76 8.11 14.06 -10.14
N PRO A 77 9.15 13.65 -10.91
CA PRO A 77 9.08 12.45 -11.74
C PRO A 77 8.74 11.17 -10.97
N TYR A 78 9.34 10.96 -9.80
CA TYR A 78 9.07 9.78 -8.97
C TYR A 78 7.61 9.76 -8.50
N LEU A 79 7.08 10.92 -8.10
CA LEU A 79 5.70 11.10 -7.68
C LEU A 79 4.71 10.83 -8.81
N ALA A 80 4.95 11.43 -9.97
CA ALA A 80 4.13 11.20 -11.15
C ALA A 80 4.14 9.72 -11.56
N CYS A 81 5.32 9.11 -11.64
CA CYS A 81 5.49 7.71 -12.01
C CYS A 81 4.74 6.78 -11.04
N THR A 82 4.97 6.93 -9.74
CA THR A 82 4.31 6.08 -8.73
C THR A 82 2.81 6.28 -8.73
N THR A 83 2.32 7.51 -8.86
CA THR A 83 0.88 7.81 -8.87
C THR A 83 0.19 7.16 -10.05
N LEU A 84 0.73 7.36 -11.26
CA LEU A 84 0.20 6.77 -12.49
C LEU A 84 0.25 5.24 -12.43
N ALA A 85 1.37 4.68 -11.97
CA ALA A 85 1.52 3.22 -11.84
C ALA A 85 0.52 2.62 -10.83
N CYS A 86 0.30 3.26 -9.68
CA CYS A 86 -0.70 2.83 -8.70
C CYS A 86 -2.13 2.88 -9.26
N ILE A 87 -2.49 3.96 -9.97
CA ILE A 87 -3.81 4.09 -10.61
C ILE A 87 -4.01 2.98 -11.65
N SER A 88 -3.02 2.79 -12.54
CA SER A 88 -3.05 1.72 -13.54
C SER A 88 -3.14 0.34 -12.90
N ALA A 89 -2.35 0.08 -11.86
CA ALA A 89 -2.33 -1.19 -11.14
C ALA A 89 -3.68 -1.49 -10.48
N TRP A 90 -4.33 -0.47 -9.88
CA TRP A 90 -5.67 -0.62 -9.34
C TRP A 90 -6.68 -1.03 -10.42
N PHE A 91 -6.69 -0.34 -11.57
CA PHE A 91 -7.59 -0.68 -12.68
C PHE A 91 -7.32 -2.06 -13.25
N ILE A 92 -6.04 -2.47 -13.36
CA ILE A 92 -5.68 -3.83 -13.78
C ILE A 92 -6.24 -4.84 -12.77
N GLY A 93 -6.06 -4.60 -11.46
CA GLY A 93 -6.62 -5.45 -10.42
C GLY A 93 -8.14 -5.55 -10.51
N ASP A 94 -8.83 -4.43 -10.69
CA ASP A 94 -10.29 -4.38 -10.84
C ASP A 94 -10.78 -5.19 -12.05
N ARG A 95 -10.07 -5.13 -13.18
CA ARG A 95 -10.40 -5.95 -14.36
C ARG A 95 -10.24 -7.44 -14.12
N LEU A 96 -9.31 -7.85 -13.25
CA LEU A 96 -9.13 -9.25 -12.85
C LEU A 96 -10.11 -9.71 -11.76
N ALA A 97 -10.84 -8.79 -11.14
CA ALA A 97 -11.89 -9.08 -10.17
C ALA A 97 -13.24 -9.36 -10.82
N SER A 98 -13.37 -9.06 -12.11
CA SER A 98 -14.59 -9.16 -12.93
C SER A 98 -14.79 -10.55 -13.50
#